data_AF-A6TJP0-F1
#
_entry.id   AF-A6TJP0-F1
#
_cell.length_a   1.000
_cell.length_b   1.000
_cell.length_c   1.000
_cell.angle_alpha   90.00
_cell.angle_beta   90.00
_cell.angle_gamma   90.00
#
_symmetry.space_group_name_H-M   'P 1'
#
loop_
_entity.id
_entity.type
_entity.pdbx_description
1 polymer ?
#
loop_
_entity_poly.entity_id
_entity_poly.type
_entity_poly.pdbx_seq_one_letter_code
_entity_poly.pdbx_strand_id
1 'polypeptide(L)'
;MKRKKKRFNKMKIYMLGIVVLVGGSVTTTLYDQQKEMRYLDQREAALHEEIERLSGDVQHLRTRLEDSGTDEYINGIAREQLKMVGEDEIIFIDLNRSKN
;
A
#
# COMPACT_ATOMS: atom_id res chain seq x y z
N MET A 1 -1.27 -75.73 -16.36
CA MET A 1 -1.32 -74.84 -15.16
C MET A 1 -2.42 -73.78 -15.34
N LYS A 2 -3.54 -73.85 -14.61
CA LYS A 2 -4.61 -72.84 -14.70
C LYS A 2 -4.28 -71.67 -13.77
N ARG A 3 -4.01 -70.48 -14.33
CA ARG A 3 -3.75 -69.23 -13.57
C ARG A 3 -5.02 -68.84 -12.78
N LYS A 4 -4.96 -68.88 -11.44
CA LYS A 4 -6.03 -68.38 -10.57
C LYS A 4 -6.16 -66.87 -10.77
N LYS A 5 -7.28 -66.41 -11.35
CA LYS A 5 -7.59 -64.97 -11.41
C LYS A 5 -7.73 -64.45 -9.98
N LYS A 6 -6.86 -63.50 -9.60
CA LYS A 6 -6.90 -62.80 -8.30
C LYS A 6 -8.25 -62.07 -8.22
N ARG A 7 -9.17 -62.55 -7.39
CA ARG A 7 -10.44 -61.84 -7.14
C ARG A 7 -10.07 -60.58 -6.34
N PHE A 8 -9.99 -59.44 -7.01
CA PHE A 8 -9.82 -58.16 -6.33
C PHE A 8 -11.01 -57.96 -5.38
N ASN A 9 -10.71 -57.66 -4.12
CA ASN A 9 -11.74 -57.44 -3.11
C ASN A 9 -12.41 -56.10 -3.42
N LYS A 10 -13.63 -56.14 -3.98
CA LYS A 10 -14.36 -54.95 -4.44
C LYS A 10 -14.46 -53.88 -3.35
N MET A 11 -14.57 -54.28 -2.08
CA MET A 11 -14.57 -53.36 -0.93
C MET A 11 -13.29 -52.51 -0.88
N LYS A 12 -12.12 -53.10 -1.11
CA LYS A 12 -10.84 -52.35 -1.12
C LYS A 12 -10.78 -51.32 -2.24
N ILE A 13 -11.42 -51.59 -3.38
CA ILE A 13 -11.49 -50.65 -4.52
C ILE A 13 -12.42 -49.49 -4.17
N TYR A 14 -13.58 -49.75 -3.57
CA TYR A 14 -14.48 -48.68 -3.12
C TYR A 14 -13.84 -47.81 -2.04
N MET A 15 -13.17 -48.41 -1.07
CA MET A 15 -12.48 -47.67 0.00
C MET A 15 -11.34 -46.81 -0.58
N LEU A 16 -10.56 -47.34 -1.52
CA LEU A 16 -9.54 -46.57 -2.24
C LEU A 16 -10.15 -45.40 -3.02
N GLY A 17 -11.30 -45.60 -3.68
CA GLY A 17 -12.01 -44.53 -4.38
C GLY A 17 -12.44 -43.38 -3.46
N ILE A 18 -12.96 -43.70 -2.28
CA ILE A 18 -13.34 -42.69 -1.27
C ILE A 18 -12.11 -41.92 -0.78
N VAL A 19 -11.01 -42.62 -0.47
CA VAL A 19 -9.76 -41.99 -0.02
C VAL A 19 -9.19 -41.05 -1.08
N VAL A 20 -9.23 -41.44 -2.35
CA VAL A 20 -8.77 -40.59 -3.45
C VAL A 20 -9.68 -39.36 -3.61
N LEU A 21 -10.99 -39.53 -3.48
CA LEU A 21 -11.95 -38.44 -3.63
C LEU A 21 -11.80 -37.41 -2.50
N VAL A 22 -11.77 -37.88 -1.25
CA VAL A 22 -11.57 -37.03 -0.07
C VAL A 22 -10.17 -36.41 -0.06
N GLY A 23 -9.14 -37.21 -0.34
CA GLY A 23 -7.77 -36.73 -0.41
C GLY A 23 -7.61 -35.65 -1.48
N GLY A 24 -8.18 -35.88 -2.67
CA GLY A 24 -8.21 -34.91 -3.76
C GLY A 24 -8.88 -33.60 -3.35
N SER A 25 -10.09 -33.66 -2.80
CA SER A 25 -10.81 -32.44 -2.39
C SER A 25 -10.07 -31.65 -1.30
N VAL A 26 -9.47 -32.34 -0.32
CA VAL A 26 -8.69 -31.67 0.73
C VAL A 26 -7.45 -31.01 0.12
N THR A 27 -6.72 -31.68 -0.76
CA THR A 27 -5.54 -31.09 -1.39
C THR A 27 -5.86 -29.86 -2.23
N THR A 28 -6.95 -29.87 -2.99
CA THR A 28 -7.37 -28.71 -3.79
C THR A 28 -7.81 -27.55 -2.91
N THR A 29 -8.60 -27.82 -1.87
CA THR A 29 -9.03 -26.78 -0.92
C THR A 29 -7.86 -26.15 -0.18
N LEU A 30 -6.89 -26.94 0.28
CA LEU A 30 -5.69 -26.41 0.94
C LEU A 30 -4.83 -25.57 0.01
N TYR A 31 -4.74 -25.94 -1.28
CA TYR A 31 -4.02 -25.16 -2.26
C TYR A 31 -4.69 -23.81 -2.51
N ASP A 32 -6.01 -23.79 -2.70
CA ASP A 32 -6.76 -22.55 -2.89
C ASP A 32 -6.70 -21.65 -1.66
N GLN A 33 -6.82 -22.21 -0.47
CA GLN A 33 -6.68 -21.48 0.80
C GLN A 33 -5.30 -20.85 0.96
N GLN A 34 -4.22 -21.55 0.61
CA GLN A 34 -2.87 -20.97 0.67
C GLN A 34 -2.70 -19.81 -0.31
N LYS A 35 -3.27 -19.92 -1.51
CA LYS A 35 -3.22 -18.84 -2.50
C LYS A 35 -4.00 -17.62 -2.03
N GLU A 36 -5.20 -17.83 -1.47
CA GLU A 36 -6.03 -16.77 -0.93
C GLU A 36 -5.34 -16.08 0.26
N MET A 37 -4.75 -16.84 1.17
CA MET A 37 -4.01 -16.31 2.32
C MET A 37 -2.85 -15.42 1.88
N ARG A 38 -2.04 -15.88 0.92
CA ARG A 38 -0.95 -15.06 0.36
C ARG A 38 -1.44 -13.78 -0.31
N TYR A 39 -2.59 -13.84 -0.99
CA TYR A 39 -3.19 -12.65 -1.60
C TYR A 39 -3.66 -11.65 -0.54
N LEU A 40 -4.28 -12.14 0.54
CA LEU A 40 -4.71 -11.30 1.66
C LEU A 40 -3.50 -10.68 2.38
N ASP A 41 -2.45 -11.45 2.65
CA ASP A 41 -1.23 -10.94 3.30
C ASP A 41 -0.57 -9.81 2.47
N GLN A 42 -0.49 -10.00 1.15
CA GLN A 42 0.04 -8.97 0.24
C GLN A 42 -0.83 -7.71 0.23
N ARG A 43 -2.15 -7.88 0.27
CA ARG A 43 -3.09 -6.77 0.28
C ARG A 43 -3.06 -6.02 1.60
N GLU A 44 -2.92 -6.74 2.72
CA GLU A 44 -2.74 -6.15 4.04
C GLU A 44 -1.47 -5.32 4.11
N ALA A 45 -0.34 -5.86 3.64
CA ALA A 45 0.92 -5.12 3.60
C ALA A 45 0.83 -3.84 2.75
N ALA A 46 0.22 -3.92 1.56
CA ALA A 46 0.02 -2.76 0.69
C ALA A 46 -0.89 -1.69 1.32
N LEU A 47 -1.97 -2.11 1.99
CA LEU A 47 -2.86 -1.19 2.70
C LEU A 47 -2.16 -0.54 3.89
N HIS A 48 -1.29 -1.29 4.59
CA HIS A 48 -0.54 -0.74 5.72
C HIS A 48 0.46 0.33 5.25
N GLU A 49 1.17 0.07 4.16
CA GLU A 49 2.06 1.05 3.52
C GLU A 49 1.29 2.30 3.06
N GLU A 50 0.10 2.12 2.49
CA GLU A 50 -0.76 3.24 2.08
C GLU A 50 -1.23 4.08 3.28
N ILE A 51 -1.60 3.44 4.39
CA ILE A 51 -1.96 4.13 5.64
C ILE A 51 -0.77 4.92 6.18
N GLU A 52 0.42 4.33 6.22
CA GLU A 52 1.62 4.99 6.71
C GLU A 52 1.96 6.21 5.86
N ARG A 53 1.89 6.08 4.53
CA ARG A 53 2.09 7.20 3.60
C ARG A 53 1.08 8.32 3.83
N LEU A 54 -0.22 7.99 3.89
CA LEU A 54 -1.27 8.99 4.14
C LEU A 54 -1.11 9.65 5.51
N SER A 55 -0.69 8.90 6.53
CA SER A 55 -0.43 9.46 7.86
C SER A 55 0.71 10.48 7.82
N GLY A 56 1.79 10.16 7.11
CA GLY A 56 2.90 11.09 6.87
C GLY A 56 2.46 12.34 6.13
N ASP A 57 1.65 12.19 5.07
CA ASP A 57 1.12 13.32 4.31
C ASP A 57 0.24 14.22 5.19
N VAL A 58 -0.62 13.63 6.03
CA VAL A 58 -1.45 14.37 6.99
C VAL A 58 -0.59 15.14 7.99
N GLN A 59 0.47 14.51 8.52
CA GLN A 59 1.36 15.18 9.46
C GLN A 59 2.09 16.36 8.79
N HIS A 60 2.62 16.17 7.59
CA HIS A 60 3.31 17.21 6.84
C HIS A 60 2.36 18.36 6.45
N LEU A 61 1.12 18.04 6.05
CA LEU A 61 0.09 19.06 5.79
C LEU A 61 -0.28 19.83 7.05
N ARG A 62 -0.36 19.17 8.20
CA ARG A 62 -0.60 19.85 9.49
C ARG A 62 0.53 20.80 9.86
N THR A 63 1.78 20.37 9.74
CA THR A 63 2.93 21.26 9.97
C THR A 63 2.89 22.46 9.04
N ARG A 64 2.63 22.26 7.75
CA ARG A 64 2.45 23.40 6.82
C ARG A 64 1.30 24.32 7.19
N LEU A 65 0.20 23.77 7.72
CA LEU A 65 -0.95 24.57 8.14
C LEU A 65 -0.61 25.39 9.39
N GLU A 66 0.07 24.80 10.37
CA GLU A 66 0.58 25.50 11.55
C GLU A 66 1.56 26.60 11.14
N ASP A 67 2.52 26.31 10.26
CA ASP A 67 3.47 27.28 9.73
C ASP A 67 2.76 28.38 8.94
N SER A 68 1.68 28.05 8.21
CA SER A 68 0.95 29.02 7.38
C SER A 68 0.29 30.15 8.18
N GLY A 69 0.01 29.90 9.46
CA GLY A 69 -0.53 30.91 10.38
C GLY A 69 0.53 31.77 11.07
N THR A 70 1.82 31.51 10.81
CA THR A 70 2.91 32.30 11.40
C THR A 70 3.13 33.60 10.63
N ASP A 71 3.49 34.67 11.35
CA ASP A 71 3.83 35.96 10.75
C ASP A 71 4.95 35.82 9.70
N GLU A 72 5.87 34.88 9.89
CA GLU A 72 6.99 34.63 9.00
C GLU A 72 6.54 34.10 7.63
N TYR A 73 5.58 33.17 7.62
CA TYR A 73 4.97 32.66 6.39
C TYR A 73 4.11 33.72 5.70
N ILE A 74 3.28 34.45 6.46
CA ILE A 74 2.42 35.52 5.93
C ILE A 74 3.27 36.63 5.31
N ASN A 75 4.31 37.08 6.00
CA ASN A 75 5.25 38.08 5.49
C ASN A 75 6.03 37.57 4.28
N GLY A 76 6.40 36.28 4.25
CA GLY A 76 7.01 35.63 3.09
C GLY A 76 6.13 35.71 1.84
N ILE A 77 4.86 35.31 1.95
CA ILE A 77 3.88 35.40 0.86
C ILE A 77 3.63 36.86 0.46
N ALA A 78 3.51 37.79 1.42
CA ALA A 78 3.31 39.20 1.14
C ALA A 78 4.52 39.82 0.40
N ARG A 79 5.75 39.41 0.74
CA ARG A 79 6.97 39.83 0.04
C ARG A 79 7.06 39.24 -1.36
N GLU A 80 6.78 37.95 -1.54
CA GLU A 80 6.87 37.29 -2.83
C GLU A 80 5.77 37.70 -3.80
N GLN A 81 4.51 37.68 -3.36
CA GLN A 81 3.35 37.87 -4.24
C GLN A 81 2.94 39.34 -4.34
N LEU A 82 3.03 40.08 -3.23
CA LEU A 82 2.53 41.45 -3.15
C LEU A 82 3.66 42.49 -3.14
N LYS A 83 4.93 42.05 -3.09
CA LYS A 83 6.11 42.93 -2.93
C LYS A 83 5.98 43.90 -1.75
N MET A 84 5.24 43.49 -0.72
CA MET A 84 5.05 44.27 0.49
C MET A 84 6.24 44.08 1.43
N VAL A 85 6.55 45.10 2.22
CA VAL A 85 7.62 45.11 3.23
C VAL A 85 7.08 45.68 4.53
N GLY A 86 7.71 45.33 5.67
CA GLY A 86 7.32 45.86 6.97
C GLY A 86 7.48 47.37 7.06
N GLU A 87 6.76 48.02 7.99
CA GLU A 87 6.82 49.47 8.19
C GLU A 87 8.24 49.98 8.50
N ASP A 88 9.07 49.15 9.13
CA ASP A 88 10.46 49.47 9.50
C ASP A 88 11.53 48.91 8.51
N GLU A 89 11.13 48.42 7.33
CA GLU A 89 12.04 47.78 6.36
C GLU A 89 12.41 48.66 5.16
N ILE A 90 13.66 48.59 4.69
CA ILE A 90 14.19 49.40 3.57
C ILE A 90 14.41 48.53 2.33
N ILE A 91 13.80 48.92 1.19
CA ILE A 91 13.98 48.24 -0.10
C ILE A 91 15.16 48.83 -0.87
N PHE A 92 16.11 47.98 -1.29
CA PHE A 92 17.17 48.35 -2.22
C PHE A 92 16.80 47.94 -3.65
N ILE A 93 16.62 48.90 -4.55
CA ILE A 93 16.35 48.67 -5.98
C ILE A 93 17.62 49.02 -6.78
N ASP A 94 18.21 48.03 -7.44
CA ASP A 94 19.34 48.25 -8.35
C ASP A 94 18.82 48.72 -9.73
N LEU A 95 19.00 50.02 -10.00
CA LEU A 95 18.59 50.67 -11.24
C LEU A 95 19.48 50.32 -12.44
N ASN A 96 20.65 49.69 -12.23
CA ASN A 96 21.62 49.41 -13.28
C ASN A 96 21.31 48.10 -14.04
N ARG A 97 20.36 47.30 -13.55
CA ARG A 97 19.99 46.00 -14.13
C ARG A 97 19.05 46.09 -15.35
N SER A 98 18.42 47.24 -15.59
CA SER A 98 17.43 47.44 -16.66
C SER A 98 18.02 47.92 -17.99
N LYS A 99 19.33 48.15 -18.08
CA LYS A 99 20.00 48.77 -19.24
C LYS A 99 20.73 47.81 -20.19
N ASN A 100 20.51 46.49 -20.09
CA ASN A 100 21.02 45.50 -21.05
C ASN A 100 19.88 44.68 -21.64
#